data_AF-A0A484F6U3-F1
#
_entry.id   AF-A0A484F6U3-F1
#
_cell.length_a   1.000
_cell.length_b   1.000
_cell.length_c   1.000
_cell.angle_alpha   90.00
_cell.angle_beta   90.00
_cell.angle_gamma   90.00
#
_symmetry.space_group_name_H-M   'P 1'
#
loop_
_entity.id
_entity.type
_entity.pdbx_description
1 polymer ?
#
loop_
_entity_poly.entity_id
_entity_poly.type
_entity_poly.pdbx_seq_one_letter_code
_entity_poly.pdbx_strand_id
1 'polypeptide(L)'
;MTDEIPNRPRADPTFEHRRHGDRKQESGRDDREEWVWVLDYLPYGRETDNRPVYQKKPLIHALGDNKLILMELIPIEGKIPPVHIKTHIGGRDEEYVERVKSRIPYDDLSNGAKMELPLVLEDYVIANEERFIQFFSKAAPLSMRQNSLELLPGVGKKLMLDVLEESKKGPFEGFADLKTRVPALHNPEKLIVQRIIEEMKGDQKYYVFAAQPSRALTQPHEEGGRSHGHGNRDNRHGSNHGGGHGGGRDGGNRSGGYGRRD
;
A
#
# COMPACT_ATOMS: atom_id res chain seq x y z
N MET A 1 -3.80 51.98 71.10
CA MET A 1 -4.88 51.04 70.72
C MET A 1 -4.44 50.40 69.42
N THR A 2 -3.91 49.19 69.54
CA THR A 2 -3.27 48.40 68.49
C THR A 2 -4.32 47.53 67.84
N ASP A 3 -4.65 47.78 66.57
CA ASP A 3 -5.56 46.93 65.81
C ASP A 3 -4.78 45.76 65.20
N GLU A 4 -5.16 44.56 65.63
CA GLU A 4 -4.64 43.26 65.18
C GLU A 4 -5.09 42.96 63.75
N ILE A 5 -4.13 42.58 62.90
CA ILE A 5 -4.34 42.10 61.53
C ILE A 5 -4.85 40.65 61.58
N PRO A 6 -5.94 40.28 60.89
CA PRO A 6 -6.44 38.92 60.89
C PRO A 6 -5.57 37.98 60.05
N ASN A 7 -5.31 36.82 60.65
CA ASN A 7 -4.49 35.70 60.20
C ASN A 7 -5.02 35.09 58.88
N ARG A 8 -4.21 35.04 57.82
CA ARG A 8 -4.51 34.28 56.59
C ARG A 8 -4.10 32.81 56.79
N PRO A 9 -4.97 31.82 56.50
CA PRO A 9 -4.59 30.41 56.60
C PRO A 9 -3.54 30.04 55.55
N ARG A 10 -2.57 29.22 55.98
CA ARG A 10 -1.48 28.66 55.17
C ARG A 10 -2.03 27.71 54.12
N ALA A 11 -1.48 27.76 52.90
CA ALA A 11 -1.78 26.84 51.82
C ALA A 11 -1.30 25.42 52.19
N ASP A 12 -2.20 24.43 52.10
CA ASP A 12 -1.89 23.01 52.19
C ASP A 12 -1.14 22.53 50.94
N PRO A 13 0.04 21.89 51.05
CA PRO A 13 0.73 21.29 49.92
C PRO A 13 0.53 19.77 49.94
N THR A 14 -0.66 19.30 49.57
CA THR A 14 -0.88 17.89 49.22
C THR A 14 -1.06 17.79 47.71
N PHE A 15 0.07 17.84 47.04
CA PHE A 15 0.23 17.57 45.61
C PHE A 15 -0.16 16.10 45.36
N GLU A 16 -1.28 15.90 44.65
CA GLU A 16 -1.76 14.59 44.23
C GLU A 16 -0.67 13.86 43.42
N HIS A 17 -0.15 12.75 43.95
CA HIS A 17 0.48 11.72 43.13
C HIS A 17 -0.62 10.93 42.40
N ARG A 18 -1.23 11.52 41.37
CA ARG A 18 -1.97 10.75 40.37
C ARG A 18 -0.97 9.99 39.53
N ARG A 19 -0.97 8.67 39.72
CA ARG A 19 -0.15 7.71 38.99
C ARG A 19 -0.36 7.90 37.48
N HIS A 20 0.70 8.33 36.81
CA HIS A 20 0.89 8.12 35.37
C HIS A 20 0.96 6.61 35.11
N GLY A 21 -0.12 6.03 34.64
CA GLY A 21 -0.16 4.60 34.32
C GLY A 21 -1.56 4.18 33.93
N ASP A 22 -1.90 4.45 32.67
CA ASP A 22 -2.89 3.75 31.82
C ASP A 22 -3.42 4.69 30.74
N ARG A 23 -2.50 5.30 29.96
CA ARG A 23 -2.85 5.80 28.62
C ARG A 23 -2.59 4.67 27.63
N LYS A 24 -3.46 3.65 27.70
CA LYS A 24 -3.48 2.53 26.76
C LYS A 24 -3.68 3.11 25.36
N GLN A 25 -2.72 2.88 24.48
CA GLN A 25 -2.66 3.28 23.08
C GLN A 25 -4.04 3.40 22.39
N GLU A 26 -4.52 4.64 22.21
CA GLU A 26 -5.64 4.95 21.30
C GLU A 26 -5.15 5.29 19.87
N SER A 27 -3.84 5.34 19.64
CA SER A 27 -3.23 5.74 18.36
C SER A 27 -3.20 4.64 17.28
N GLY A 28 -4.08 3.63 17.35
CA GLY A 28 -4.07 2.47 16.44
C GLY A 28 -5.38 2.21 15.69
N ARG A 29 -6.40 3.08 15.85
CA ARG A 29 -7.66 3.00 15.10
C ARG A 29 -7.65 3.83 13.82
N ASP A 30 -7.01 5.00 13.86
CA ASP A 30 -7.11 6.04 12.84
C ASP A 30 -6.36 5.74 11.52
N ASP A 31 -5.70 4.57 11.43
CA ASP A 31 -4.91 4.20 10.26
C ASP A 31 -5.57 3.20 9.32
N ARG A 32 -6.75 2.67 9.69
CA ARG A 32 -7.48 1.65 8.93
C ARG A 32 -8.51 2.29 8.02
N GLU A 33 -8.71 1.65 6.87
CA GLU A 33 -9.85 1.95 5.99
C GLU A 33 -11.11 1.36 6.61
N GLU A 34 -12.14 2.19 6.78
CA GLU A 34 -13.46 1.78 7.26
C GLU A 34 -14.44 1.57 6.10
N TRP A 35 -14.27 2.33 5.02
CA TRP A 35 -15.08 2.24 3.81
C TRP A 35 -14.23 1.85 2.61
N VAL A 36 -14.83 1.09 1.72
CA VAL A 36 -14.21 0.60 0.49
C VAL A 36 -15.16 0.63 -0.69
N TRP A 37 -14.59 0.74 -1.88
CA TRP A 37 -15.28 0.56 -3.14
C TRP A 37 -14.93 -0.81 -3.72
N VAL A 38 -15.95 -1.60 -4.06
CA VAL A 38 -15.78 -2.95 -4.61
C VAL A 38 -15.34 -2.88 -6.08
N LEU A 39 -14.20 -3.48 -6.38
CA LEU A 39 -13.64 -3.57 -7.74
C LEU A 39 -14.00 -4.91 -8.40
N ASP A 40 -13.92 -6.02 -7.67
CA ASP A 40 -14.19 -7.35 -8.21
C ASP A 40 -14.51 -8.35 -7.08
N TYR A 41 -15.31 -9.37 -7.39
CA TYR A 41 -15.62 -10.49 -6.51
C TYR A 41 -15.11 -11.80 -7.10
N LEU A 42 -14.19 -12.44 -6.39
CA LEU A 42 -13.51 -13.66 -6.80
C LEU A 42 -14.09 -14.84 -5.99
N PRO A 43 -15.10 -15.58 -6.48
CA PRO A 43 -15.77 -16.64 -5.71
C PRO A 43 -14.84 -17.78 -5.31
N TYR A 44 -13.80 -18.02 -6.10
CA TYR A 44 -12.78 -19.05 -5.85
C TYR A 44 -11.42 -18.42 -5.50
N GLY A 45 -11.38 -17.17 -5.04
CA GLY A 45 -10.13 -16.47 -4.73
C GLY A 45 -9.27 -16.20 -5.98
N ARG A 46 -7.97 -15.97 -5.79
CA ARG A 46 -7.05 -15.65 -6.89
C ARG A 46 -6.92 -16.81 -7.88
N GLU A 47 -6.85 -16.49 -9.16
CA GLU A 47 -6.55 -17.47 -10.21
C GLU A 47 -5.16 -18.08 -10.05
N THR A 48 -4.20 -17.28 -9.59
CA THR A 48 -2.80 -17.70 -9.30
C THR A 48 -2.67 -18.59 -8.06
N ASP A 49 -3.76 -18.81 -7.31
CA ASP A 49 -3.75 -19.72 -6.16
C ASP A 49 -3.77 -21.19 -6.64
N ASN A 50 -2.64 -21.87 -6.52
CA ASN A 50 -2.47 -23.27 -6.92
C ASN A 50 -3.05 -24.29 -5.93
N ARG A 51 -3.67 -23.85 -4.83
CA ARG A 51 -4.31 -24.76 -3.88
C ARG A 51 -5.52 -25.47 -4.51
N PRO A 52 -5.84 -26.69 -4.05
CA PRO A 52 -7.05 -27.39 -4.49
C PRO A 52 -8.31 -26.54 -4.29
N VAL A 53 -9.28 -26.68 -5.19
CA VAL A 53 -10.52 -25.86 -5.22
C VAL A 53 -11.24 -25.84 -3.86
N TYR A 54 -11.27 -26.96 -3.15
CA TYR A 54 -11.92 -27.04 -1.83
C TYR A 54 -11.23 -26.23 -0.72
N GLN A 55 -10.00 -25.77 -0.93
CA GLN A 55 -9.27 -24.89 0.00
C GLN A 55 -9.35 -23.42 -0.41
N LYS A 56 -9.79 -23.14 -1.64
CA LYS A 56 -9.93 -21.79 -2.16
C LYS A 56 -11.08 -21.11 -1.42
N LYS A 57 -10.84 -19.86 -1.02
CA LYS A 57 -11.81 -19.04 -0.30
C LYS A 57 -12.18 -17.83 -1.16
N PRO A 58 -13.44 -17.39 -1.12
CA PRO A 58 -13.86 -16.21 -1.86
C PRO A 58 -13.12 -14.97 -1.36
N LEU A 59 -12.84 -14.04 -2.26
CA LEU A 59 -12.14 -12.78 -1.98
C LEU A 59 -12.82 -11.64 -2.71
N ILE A 60 -12.67 -10.43 -2.16
CA ILE A 60 -13.04 -9.19 -2.83
C ILE A 60 -11.78 -8.39 -3.09
N HIS A 61 -11.63 -7.87 -4.30
CA HIS A 61 -10.66 -6.80 -4.59
C HIS A 61 -11.38 -5.46 -4.42
N ALA A 62 -10.77 -4.56 -3.68
CA ALA A 62 -11.41 -3.30 -3.32
C ALA A 62 -10.40 -2.14 -3.22
N LEU A 63 -10.94 -0.93 -3.35
CA LEU A 63 -10.22 0.33 -3.17
C LEU A 63 -10.67 0.99 -1.85
N GLY A 64 -9.71 1.34 -0.99
CA GLY A 64 -9.96 2.12 0.23
C GLY A 64 -10.45 3.53 -0.07
N ASP A 65 -11.49 3.97 0.65
CA ASP A 65 -12.13 5.27 0.41
C ASP A 65 -11.30 6.46 0.93
N ASN A 66 -10.56 6.30 2.01
CA ASN A 66 -9.84 7.43 2.61
C ASN A 66 -8.45 7.60 1.98
N LYS A 67 -7.65 6.54 2.01
CA LYS A 67 -6.22 6.56 1.64
C LYS A 67 -5.95 5.98 0.24
N LEU A 68 -6.99 5.57 -0.48
CA LEU A 68 -6.89 4.98 -1.83
C LEU A 68 -5.93 3.78 -1.86
N ILE A 69 -6.06 2.90 -0.88
CA ILE A 69 -5.24 1.69 -0.75
C ILE A 69 -5.96 0.51 -1.41
N LEU A 70 -5.23 -0.26 -2.24
CA LEU A 70 -5.74 -1.50 -2.83
C LEU A 70 -5.69 -2.64 -1.80
N MET A 71 -6.78 -3.39 -1.68
CA MET A 71 -6.94 -4.40 -0.65
C MET A 71 -7.63 -5.67 -1.16
N GLU A 72 -7.27 -6.79 -0.52
CA GLU A 72 -8.08 -7.99 -0.51
C GLU A 72 -8.90 -8.06 0.77
N LEU A 73 -10.18 -8.35 0.61
CA LEU A 73 -11.12 -8.48 1.71
C LEU A 73 -11.71 -9.89 1.73
N ILE A 74 -12.10 -10.32 2.93
CA ILE A 74 -12.89 -11.54 3.13
C ILE A 74 -14.36 -11.15 3.08
N PRO A 75 -15.17 -11.71 2.15
CA PRO A 75 -16.60 -11.48 2.13
C PRO A 75 -17.29 -12.19 3.29
N ILE A 76 -18.45 -11.68 3.70
CA ILE A 76 -19.37 -12.40 4.57
C ILE A 76 -19.86 -13.67 3.85
N GLU A 77 -19.92 -14.79 4.56
CA GLU A 77 -20.33 -16.07 3.98
C GLU A 77 -21.73 -15.98 3.34
N GLY A 78 -21.83 -16.44 2.09
CA GLY A 78 -23.07 -16.41 1.32
C GLY A 78 -23.47 -15.05 0.74
N LYS A 79 -22.67 -13.99 0.93
CA LYS A 79 -22.91 -12.66 0.36
C LYS A 79 -22.02 -12.42 -0.85
N ILE A 80 -22.62 -11.88 -1.91
CA ILE A 80 -21.94 -11.50 -3.15
C ILE A 80 -22.07 -9.99 -3.30
N PRO A 81 -20.99 -9.21 -3.11
CA PRO A 81 -21.03 -7.78 -3.35
C PRO A 81 -21.19 -7.48 -4.83
N PRO A 82 -22.09 -6.56 -5.20
CA PRO A 82 -22.04 -5.92 -6.50
C PRO A 82 -20.70 -5.19 -6.71
N VAL A 83 -20.26 -5.08 -7.95
CA VAL A 83 -19.14 -4.21 -8.31
C VAL A 83 -19.63 -2.75 -8.31
N HIS A 84 -18.74 -1.78 -8.09
CA HIS A 84 -19.02 -0.33 -8.03
C HIS A 84 -19.75 0.19 -6.78
N ILE A 85 -20.02 -0.66 -5.78
CA ILE A 85 -20.63 -0.17 -4.54
C ILE A 85 -19.58 0.26 -3.52
N LYS A 86 -19.96 1.25 -2.70
CA LYS A 86 -19.25 1.61 -1.47
C LYS A 86 -19.84 0.84 -0.29
N THR A 87 -19.02 0.11 0.44
CA THR A 87 -19.42 -0.70 1.62
C THR A 87 -18.46 -0.49 2.78
N HIS A 88 -18.95 -0.73 4.00
CA HIS A 88 -18.16 -0.69 5.23
C HIS A 88 -17.37 -2.00 5.44
N ILE A 89 -16.28 -1.94 6.23
CA ILE A 89 -15.43 -3.08 6.66
C ILE A 89 -15.44 -3.29 8.19
N GLY A 90 -15.72 -4.51 8.65
CA GLY A 90 -15.87 -4.84 10.08
C GLY A 90 -17.02 -4.12 10.82
N GLY A 91 -18.02 -4.83 11.36
CA GLY A 91 -19.15 -4.17 12.05
C GLY A 91 -20.38 -5.06 12.30
N ARG A 92 -21.43 -4.49 12.92
CA ARG A 92 -22.73 -5.17 13.11
C ARG A 92 -23.69 -4.99 11.93
N ASP A 93 -23.56 -3.90 11.17
CA ASP A 93 -24.48 -3.51 10.11
C ASP A 93 -23.90 -3.74 8.70
N GLU A 94 -23.01 -4.71 8.56
CA GLU A 94 -22.26 -4.92 7.33
C GLU A 94 -22.98 -5.82 6.36
N GLU A 95 -22.96 -5.44 5.10
CA GLU A 95 -23.73 -6.12 4.07
C GLU A 95 -22.90 -7.18 3.32
N TYR A 96 -21.59 -6.94 3.13
CA TYR A 96 -20.77 -7.74 2.22
C TYR A 96 -19.38 -8.14 2.71
N VAL A 97 -18.72 -7.34 3.56
CA VAL A 97 -17.31 -7.53 3.94
C VAL A 97 -17.22 -7.93 5.40
N GLU A 98 -16.50 -9.01 5.72
CA GLU A 98 -16.23 -9.43 7.10
C GLU A 98 -15.01 -8.70 7.69
N ARG A 99 -13.90 -8.68 6.93
CA ARG A 99 -12.63 -8.07 7.36
C ARG A 99 -11.65 -7.89 6.21
N VAL A 100 -10.67 -7.03 6.43
CA VAL A 100 -9.47 -6.93 5.58
C VAL A 100 -8.63 -8.20 5.72
N LYS A 101 -8.26 -8.82 4.59
CA LYS A 101 -7.28 -9.90 4.53
C LYS A 101 -5.87 -9.34 4.45
N SER A 102 -5.62 -8.47 3.48
CA SER A 102 -4.31 -7.87 3.23
C SER A 102 -4.41 -6.67 2.30
N ARG A 103 -3.41 -5.78 2.35
CA ARG A 103 -3.17 -4.81 1.27
C ARG A 103 -2.47 -5.51 0.11
N ILE A 104 -2.69 -5.06 -1.12
CA ILE A 104 -2.07 -5.62 -2.31
C ILE A 104 -1.47 -4.53 -3.20
N PRO A 105 -0.39 -4.82 -3.96
CA PRO A 105 0.07 -3.93 -5.00
C PRO A 105 -0.90 -3.91 -6.19
N TYR A 106 -0.76 -2.91 -7.06
CA TYR A 106 -1.55 -2.80 -8.29
C TYR A 106 -1.45 -4.04 -9.19
N ASP A 107 -0.27 -4.65 -9.27
CA ASP A 107 -0.03 -5.79 -10.15
C ASP A 107 -0.79 -7.06 -9.72
N ASP A 108 -1.09 -7.18 -8.42
CA ASP A 108 -1.83 -8.29 -7.83
C ASP A 108 -3.35 -8.22 -8.02
N LEU A 109 -3.87 -7.10 -8.55
CA LEU A 109 -5.28 -6.98 -8.92
C LEU A 109 -5.65 -7.99 -10.02
N SER A 110 -6.86 -8.54 -9.94
CA SER A 110 -7.43 -9.34 -11.02
C SER A 110 -7.57 -8.49 -12.30
N ASN A 111 -7.66 -9.14 -13.46
CA ASN A 111 -7.92 -8.42 -14.70
C ASN A 111 -9.25 -7.65 -14.65
N GLY A 112 -10.29 -8.24 -14.03
CA GLY A 112 -11.56 -7.57 -13.77
C GLY A 112 -11.36 -6.31 -12.93
N ALA A 113 -10.71 -6.43 -11.77
CA ALA A 113 -10.46 -5.27 -10.90
C ALA A 113 -9.63 -4.18 -11.58
N LYS A 114 -8.66 -4.52 -12.45
CA LYS A 114 -7.89 -3.54 -13.23
C LYS A 114 -8.74 -2.81 -14.27
N MET A 115 -9.74 -3.47 -14.85
CA MET A 115 -10.68 -2.86 -15.80
C MET A 115 -11.69 -1.95 -15.12
N GLU A 116 -12.16 -2.33 -13.92
CA GLU A 116 -13.17 -1.56 -13.18
C GLU A 116 -12.56 -0.39 -12.38
N LEU A 117 -11.29 -0.49 -11.97
CA LEU A 117 -10.63 0.54 -11.16
C LEU A 117 -10.72 1.96 -11.74
N PRO A 118 -10.48 2.23 -13.04
CA PRO A 118 -10.66 3.57 -13.59
C PRO A 118 -12.09 4.09 -13.44
N LEU A 119 -13.11 3.24 -13.61
CA LEU A 119 -14.52 3.62 -13.51
C LEU A 119 -14.90 3.95 -12.07
N VAL A 120 -14.50 3.08 -11.13
CA VAL A 120 -14.70 3.33 -9.69
C VAL A 120 -13.98 4.60 -9.23
N LEU A 121 -12.78 4.86 -9.75
CA LEU A 121 -12.06 6.10 -9.44
C LEU A 121 -12.74 7.33 -10.03
N GLU A 122 -13.37 7.26 -11.21
CA GLU A 122 -14.17 8.36 -11.74
C GLU A 122 -15.32 8.70 -10.77
N ASP A 123 -16.07 7.68 -10.34
CA ASP A 123 -17.16 7.86 -9.35
C ASP A 123 -16.64 8.42 -8.02
N TYR A 124 -15.51 7.89 -7.54
CA TYR A 124 -14.85 8.38 -6.33
C TYR A 124 -14.45 9.85 -6.45
N VAL A 125 -13.85 10.25 -7.58
CA VAL A 125 -13.37 11.62 -7.80
C VAL A 125 -14.53 12.59 -7.86
N ILE A 126 -15.64 12.21 -8.48
CA ILE A 126 -16.87 13.01 -8.52
C ILE A 126 -17.48 13.11 -7.11
N ALA A 127 -17.59 12.00 -6.40
CA ALA A 127 -18.16 11.98 -5.04
C ALA A 127 -17.32 12.81 -4.04
N ASN A 128 -16.02 12.96 -4.29
CA ASN A 128 -15.07 13.69 -3.45
C ASN A 128 -14.51 14.94 -4.15
N GLU A 129 -15.31 15.58 -5.01
CA GLU A 129 -14.91 16.71 -5.86
C GLU A 129 -14.16 17.81 -5.10
N GLU A 130 -14.63 18.18 -3.90
CA GLU A 130 -14.01 19.23 -3.08
C GLU A 130 -12.52 18.97 -2.84
N ARG A 131 -12.15 17.73 -2.49
CA ARG A 131 -10.75 17.33 -2.23
C ARG A 131 -9.85 17.63 -3.42
N PHE A 132 -10.33 17.36 -4.62
CA PHE A 132 -9.57 17.50 -5.86
C PHE A 132 -9.56 18.94 -6.38
N ILE A 133 -10.65 19.67 -6.17
CA ILE A 133 -10.74 21.10 -6.49
C ILE A 133 -9.81 21.93 -5.60
N GLN A 134 -9.65 21.53 -4.33
CA GLN A 134 -8.64 22.12 -3.46
C GLN A 134 -7.21 21.92 -3.99
N PHE A 135 -6.91 20.78 -4.62
CA PHE A 135 -5.59 20.55 -5.24
C PHE A 135 -5.32 21.55 -6.38
N PHE A 136 -6.31 21.83 -7.24
CA PHE A 136 -6.15 22.83 -8.30
C PHE A 136 -6.05 24.25 -7.74
N SER A 137 -6.87 24.58 -6.76
CA SER A 137 -6.93 25.93 -6.18
C SER A 137 -5.69 26.27 -5.34
N LYS A 138 -5.13 25.28 -4.64
CA LYS A 138 -3.99 25.44 -3.71
C LYS A 138 -2.70 24.82 -4.25
N ALA A 139 -2.58 24.72 -5.57
CA ALA A 139 -1.42 24.15 -6.23
C ALA A 139 -0.12 24.84 -5.80
N ALA A 140 0.84 24.06 -5.31
CA ALA A 140 2.09 24.55 -4.74
C ALA A 140 3.31 24.12 -5.58
N PRO A 141 4.38 24.94 -5.62
CA PRO A 141 5.63 24.53 -6.23
C PRO A 141 6.23 23.34 -5.44
N LEU A 142 6.58 22.26 -6.15
CA LEU A 142 7.31 21.12 -5.58
C LEU A 142 8.82 21.36 -5.56
N SER A 143 9.31 22.13 -6.53
CA SER A 143 10.69 22.59 -6.63
C SER A 143 10.75 23.93 -7.36
N MET A 144 11.94 24.50 -7.49
CA MET A 144 12.17 25.72 -8.29
C MET A 144 11.77 25.58 -9.77
N ARG A 145 11.64 24.34 -10.28
CA ARG A 145 11.38 24.06 -11.70
C ARG A 145 10.10 23.26 -11.97
N GLN A 146 9.37 22.85 -10.93
CA GLN A 146 8.22 21.95 -11.06
C GLN A 146 7.12 22.31 -10.05
N ASN A 147 5.89 22.43 -10.53
CA ASN A 147 4.69 22.63 -9.73
C ASN A 147 3.93 21.29 -9.52
N SER A 148 3.10 21.22 -8.47
CA SER A 148 2.25 20.05 -8.20
C SER A 148 1.27 19.74 -9.34
N LEU A 149 0.76 20.75 -10.05
CA LEU A 149 -0.14 20.55 -11.19
C LEU A 149 0.52 19.79 -12.34
N GLU A 150 1.83 19.95 -12.52
CA GLU A 150 2.60 19.24 -13.56
C GLU A 150 2.76 17.74 -13.25
N LEU A 151 2.29 17.27 -12.07
CA LEU A 151 2.18 15.85 -11.79
C LEU A 151 1.01 15.20 -12.54
N LEU A 152 -0.02 15.97 -12.91
CA LEU A 152 -1.15 15.43 -13.65
C LEU A 152 -0.73 15.11 -15.09
N PRO A 153 -1.02 13.89 -15.58
CA PRO A 153 -0.72 13.52 -16.95
C PRO A 153 -1.34 14.51 -17.95
N GLY A 154 -0.55 14.97 -18.91
CA GLY A 154 -1.01 15.95 -19.92
C GLY A 154 -1.04 17.41 -19.46
N VAL A 155 -0.80 17.72 -18.18
CA VAL A 155 -0.69 19.11 -17.70
C VAL A 155 0.74 19.60 -17.83
N GLY A 156 1.02 20.27 -18.95
CA GLY A 156 2.31 20.94 -19.20
C GLY A 156 2.37 22.36 -18.60
N LYS A 157 3.54 23.01 -18.74
CA LYS A 157 3.79 24.37 -18.20
C LYS A 157 2.75 25.41 -18.56
N LYS A 158 2.30 25.44 -19.82
CA LYS A 158 1.30 26.42 -20.28
C LYS A 158 -0.01 26.24 -19.52
N LEU A 159 -0.55 25.02 -19.51
CA LEU A 159 -1.81 24.71 -18.85
C LEU A 159 -1.72 24.90 -17.33
N MET A 160 -0.59 24.54 -16.73
CA MET A 160 -0.32 24.80 -15.31
C MET A 160 -0.37 26.30 -15.00
N LEU A 161 0.26 27.15 -15.82
CA LEU A 161 0.23 28.60 -15.63
C LEU A 161 -1.19 29.15 -15.77
N ASP A 162 -1.95 28.69 -16.77
CA ASP A 162 -3.35 29.10 -16.97
C ASP A 162 -4.19 28.78 -15.70
N VAL A 163 -4.03 27.58 -15.12
CA VAL A 163 -4.71 27.20 -13.87
C VAL A 163 -4.28 28.09 -12.69
N LEU A 164 -2.99 28.41 -12.55
CA LEU A 164 -2.49 29.28 -11.48
C LEU A 164 -2.94 30.73 -11.63
N GLU A 165 -3.09 31.23 -12.85
CA GLU A 165 -3.60 32.57 -13.11
C GLU A 165 -5.08 32.68 -12.75
N GLU A 166 -5.86 31.65 -13.08
CA GLU A 166 -7.24 31.56 -12.64
C GLU A 166 -7.33 31.44 -11.12
N SER A 167 -6.61 30.52 -10.47
CA SER A 167 -6.73 30.35 -9.02
C SER A 167 -6.41 31.62 -8.20
N LYS A 168 -5.59 32.53 -8.73
CA LYS A 168 -5.34 33.87 -8.12
C LYS A 168 -6.57 34.78 -8.08
N LYS A 169 -7.51 34.63 -9.01
CA LYS A 169 -8.77 35.39 -9.02
C LYS A 169 -9.76 34.88 -7.97
N GLY A 170 -9.54 33.68 -7.46
CA GLY A 170 -10.36 33.02 -6.45
C GLY A 170 -10.28 31.50 -6.58
N PRO A 171 -10.52 30.75 -5.48
CA PRO A 171 -10.57 29.29 -5.52
C PRO A 171 -11.66 28.83 -6.47
N PHE A 172 -11.46 27.66 -7.08
CA PHE A 172 -12.48 27.05 -7.91
C PHE A 172 -13.60 26.49 -7.04
N GLU A 173 -14.85 26.62 -7.48
CA GLU A 173 -16.02 26.09 -6.74
C GLU A 173 -16.26 24.60 -7.04
N GLY A 174 -15.84 24.15 -8.22
CA GLY A 174 -16.10 22.80 -8.70
C GLY A 174 -15.41 22.48 -10.03
N PHE A 175 -15.54 21.25 -10.51
CA PHE A 175 -15.03 20.81 -11.82
C PHE A 175 -15.72 21.57 -12.96
N ALA A 176 -16.99 21.94 -12.80
CA ALA A 176 -17.71 22.75 -13.77
C ALA A 176 -17.12 24.17 -13.88
N ASP A 177 -16.83 24.82 -12.75
CA ASP A 177 -16.19 26.13 -12.70
C ASP A 177 -14.76 26.06 -13.28
N LEU A 178 -13.97 25.07 -12.86
CA LEU A 178 -12.63 24.83 -13.37
C LEU A 178 -12.61 24.66 -14.89
N LYS A 179 -13.52 23.85 -15.46
CA LYS A 179 -13.65 23.66 -16.91
C LYS A 179 -14.06 24.92 -17.65
N THR A 180 -14.88 25.77 -17.03
CA THR A 180 -15.33 27.04 -17.62
C THR A 180 -14.20 28.06 -17.66
N ARG A 181 -13.42 28.14 -16.57
CA ARG A 181 -12.33 29.12 -16.41
C ARG A 181 -11.06 28.71 -17.13
N VAL A 182 -10.80 27.41 -17.25
CA VAL A 182 -9.65 26.84 -17.97
C VAL A 182 -10.13 25.85 -19.04
N PRO A 183 -10.67 26.32 -20.19
CA PRO A 183 -11.23 25.43 -21.22
C PRO A 183 -10.24 24.45 -21.85
N ALA A 184 -8.94 24.76 -21.79
CA ALA A 184 -7.87 23.89 -22.25
C ALA A 184 -7.62 22.69 -21.32
N LEU A 185 -8.15 22.71 -20.09
CA LEU A 185 -8.08 21.61 -19.14
C LEU A 185 -9.25 20.66 -19.41
N HIS A 186 -9.06 19.76 -20.38
CA HIS A 186 -10.08 18.79 -20.75
C HIS A 186 -10.18 17.67 -19.70
N ASN A 187 -11.41 17.43 -19.22
CA ASN A 187 -11.76 16.34 -18.30
C ASN A 187 -10.81 16.24 -17.08
N PRO A 188 -10.74 17.27 -16.21
CA PRO A 188 -9.88 17.28 -15.04
C PRO A 188 -10.06 16.04 -14.15
N GLU A 189 -11.29 15.54 -14.04
CA GLU A 189 -11.61 14.29 -13.36
C GLU A 189 -10.78 13.10 -13.86
N LYS A 190 -10.62 12.95 -15.18
CA LYS A 190 -9.86 11.83 -15.79
C LYS A 190 -8.36 11.96 -15.57
N LEU A 191 -7.84 13.19 -15.57
CA LEU A 191 -6.42 13.45 -15.30
C LEU A 191 -6.06 13.06 -13.87
N ILE A 192 -6.96 13.33 -12.92
CA ILE A 192 -6.82 12.90 -11.54
C ILE A 192 -6.85 11.37 -11.45
N VAL A 193 -7.83 10.71 -12.07
CA VAL A 193 -7.93 9.24 -12.07
C VAL A 193 -6.64 8.60 -12.60
N GLN A 194 -6.14 9.10 -13.72
CA GLN A 194 -4.89 8.60 -14.29
C GLN A 194 -3.71 8.80 -13.33
N ARG A 195 -3.62 9.98 -12.69
CA ARG A 195 -2.58 10.25 -11.69
C ARG A 195 -2.67 9.31 -10.48
N ILE A 196 -3.87 9.06 -9.97
CA ILE A 196 -4.08 8.14 -8.85
C ILE A 196 -3.58 6.73 -9.21
N ILE A 197 -3.92 6.24 -10.41
CA ILE A 197 -3.47 4.93 -10.89
C ILE A 197 -1.93 4.88 -11.02
N GLU A 198 -1.31 5.94 -11.54
CA GLU A 198 0.16 6.05 -11.63
C GLU A 198 0.82 6.01 -10.24
N GLU A 199 0.22 6.67 -9.24
CA GLU A 199 0.67 6.61 -7.86
C GLU A 199 0.51 5.20 -7.28
N MET A 200 -0.62 4.53 -7.50
CA MET A 200 -0.85 3.15 -7.01
C MET A 200 0.14 2.13 -7.58
N LYS A 201 0.65 2.35 -8.80
CA LYS A 201 1.68 1.51 -9.42
C LYS A 201 3.04 1.61 -8.73
N GLY A 202 3.29 2.67 -7.95
CA GLY A 202 4.45 2.77 -7.07
C GLY A 202 5.72 3.38 -7.68
N ASP A 203 5.70 3.81 -8.94
CA ASP A 203 6.86 4.39 -9.66
C ASP A 203 6.90 5.93 -9.61
N GLN A 204 6.22 6.53 -8.64
CA GLN A 204 6.12 7.98 -8.52
C GLN A 204 7.07 8.51 -7.46
N LYS A 205 7.73 9.63 -7.77
CA LYS A 205 8.54 10.38 -6.78
C LYS A 205 7.65 11.11 -5.76
N TYR A 206 6.50 11.58 -6.19
CA TYR A 206 5.55 12.35 -5.40
C TYR A 206 4.21 11.64 -5.36
N TYR A 207 3.63 11.54 -4.18
CA TYR A 207 2.31 10.96 -3.96
C TYR A 207 1.41 12.05 -3.40
N VAL A 208 0.46 12.51 -4.20
CA VAL A 208 -0.42 13.62 -3.83
C VAL A 208 -1.84 13.17 -3.53
N PHE A 209 -2.26 12.00 -4.02
CA PHE A 209 -3.62 11.49 -3.85
C PHE A 209 -3.67 10.16 -3.12
N ALA A 210 -2.87 9.18 -3.54
CA ALA A 210 -2.87 7.85 -2.96
C ALA A 210 -1.79 7.71 -1.87
N ALA A 211 -2.06 6.86 -0.88
CA ALA A 211 -1.02 6.48 0.06
C ALA A 211 0.14 5.78 -0.66
N GLN A 212 1.36 6.06 -0.22
CA GLN A 212 2.55 5.41 -0.76
C GLN A 212 2.43 3.89 -0.59
N PRO A 213 2.52 3.10 -1.68
CA PRO A 213 2.65 1.66 -1.59
C PRO A 213 3.82 1.34 -0.67
N SER A 214 3.61 0.45 0.31
CA SER A 214 4.71 0.07 1.18
C SER A 214 5.79 -0.59 0.34
N ARG A 215 7.07 -0.25 0.59
CA ARG A 215 8.22 -0.76 -0.18
C ARG A 215 8.34 -2.29 -0.20
N ALA A 216 7.66 -2.98 0.73
CA ALA A 216 7.57 -4.43 0.77
C ALA A 216 6.59 -5.02 -0.27
N LEU A 217 5.61 -4.23 -0.74
CA LEU A 217 4.59 -4.67 -1.70
C LEU A 217 4.99 -4.39 -3.17
N THR A 218 5.88 -3.43 -3.41
CA THR A 218 6.30 -3.02 -4.76
C THR A 218 7.55 -3.79 -5.27
N GLN A 219 8.16 -4.62 -4.44
CA GLN A 219 9.27 -5.48 -4.89
C GLN A 219 8.69 -6.67 -5.66
N PRO A 220 9.22 -7.03 -6.84
CA PRO A 220 8.85 -8.26 -7.51
C PRO A 220 9.08 -9.42 -6.53
N HIS A 221 8.05 -10.23 -6.31
CA HIS A 221 8.23 -11.50 -5.62
C HIS A 221 9.16 -12.36 -6.51
N GLU A 222 10.44 -12.43 -6.17
CA GLU A 222 11.33 -13.44 -6.75
C GLU A 222 10.80 -14.82 -6.32
N GLU A 223 10.06 -15.48 -7.20
CA GLU A 223 9.65 -16.86 -7.01
C GLU A 223 10.89 -17.78 -7.05
N GLY A 224 11.38 -18.15 -5.88
CA GLY A 224 11.86 -19.51 -5.58
C GLY A 224 13.12 -20.02 -6.29
N GLY A 225 14.30 -19.58 -5.83
CA GLY A 225 15.51 -20.39 -5.91
C GLY A 225 15.56 -21.44 -4.80
N ARG A 226 14.98 -22.64 -5.01
CA ARG A 226 15.32 -23.81 -4.19
C ARG A 226 16.66 -24.40 -4.66
N SER A 227 17.71 -24.31 -3.84
CA SER A 227 18.76 -25.35 -3.78
C SER A 227 19.35 -25.42 -2.37
N HIS A 228 18.95 -26.41 -1.58
CA HIS A 228 19.75 -27.61 -1.27
C HIS A 228 21.02 -27.35 -0.44
N GLY A 229 20.99 -27.80 0.82
CA GLY A 229 22.22 -27.94 1.61
C GLY A 229 22.04 -28.01 3.12
N HIS A 230 21.19 -28.89 3.64
CA HIS A 230 21.35 -29.37 5.01
C HIS A 230 22.63 -30.23 5.09
N GLY A 231 23.77 -29.58 5.26
CA GLY A 231 25.03 -30.21 5.61
C GLY A 231 25.14 -30.33 7.12
N ASN A 232 24.67 -31.46 7.65
CA ASN A 232 24.94 -31.91 9.00
C ASN A 232 26.46 -31.97 9.23
N ARG A 233 26.99 -31.23 10.21
CA ARG A 233 28.38 -31.41 10.69
C ARG A 233 28.38 -31.41 12.21
N ASP A 234 27.94 -32.54 12.75
CA ASP A 234 28.39 -33.00 14.05
C ASP A 234 29.70 -33.79 13.90
N ASN A 235 30.64 -33.43 14.79
CA ASN A 235 31.64 -34.28 15.44
C ASN A 235 32.86 -34.84 14.70
N ARG A 236 34.02 -34.33 15.14
CA ARG A 236 35.08 -35.03 15.92
C ARG A 236 36.45 -35.20 15.27
N HIS A 237 37.41 -34.79 16.11
CA HIS A 237 38.78 -35.27 16.28
C HIS A 237 39.83 -34.91 15.23
N GLY A 238 40.51 -33.80 15.52
CA GLY A 238 41.93 -33.67 15.23
C GLY A 238 42.73 -34.61 16.15
N SER A 239 43.36 -35.61 15.57
CA SER A 239 44.47 -36.36 16.12
C SER A 239 45.65 -36.18 15.16
N ASN A 240 46.51 -35.22 15.49
CA ASN A 240 47.80 -35.04 14.85
C ASN A 240 48.85 -35.70 15.74
N HIS A 241 49.41 -36.85 15.33
CA HIS A 241 50.69 -37.37 15.83
C HIS A 241 51.28 -38.36 14.81
N GLY A 242 52.39 -37.94 14.20
CA GLY A 242 53.65 -38.69 14.23
C GLY A 242 53.77 -39.97 13.41
N GLY A 243 54.66 -39.92 12.41
CA GLY A 243 55.73 -40.91 12.33
C GLY A 243 55.73 -41.84 11.12
N GLY A 244 56.77 -41.68 10.29
CA GLY A 244 57.71 -42.79 10.09
C GLY A 244 57.56 -43.64 8.83
N HIS A 245 58.54 -43.47 7.95
CA HIS A 245 59.24 -44.51 7.19
C HIS A 245 58.49 -45.43 6.20
N GLY A 246 59.06 -45.44 4.99
CA GLY A 246 59.62 -46.69 4.47
C GLY A 246 59.04 -47.17 3.15
N GLY A 247 59.76 -46.86 2.06
CA GLY A 247 60.30 -47.83 1.11
C GLY A 247 59.38 -48.83 0.40
N GLY A 248 59.62 -48.98 -0.91
CA GLY A 248 59.46 -50.28 -1.57
C GLY A 248 58.59 -50.27 -2.82
N ARG A 249 59.26 -50.01 -3.94
CA ARG A 249 59.25 -50.73 -5.23
C ARG A 249 58.15 -51.77 -5.54
N ASP A 250 57.90 -51.79 -6.85
CA ASP A 250 57.70 -52.94 -7.75
C ASP A 250 56.30 -53.33 -8.21
N GLY A 251 56.25 -53.62 -9.52
CA GLY A 251 55.24 -54.38 -10.24
C GLY A 251 54.06 -53.53 -10.70
N GLY A 252 53.77 -53.35 -11.99
CA GLY A 252 54.04 -54.25 -13.10
C GLY A 252 52.75 -54.44 -13.87
N ASN A 253 52.85 -54.17 -15.17
CA ASN A 253 52.14 -54.87 -16.24
C ASN A 253 50.63 -54.62 -16.50
N ARG A 254 50.43 -54.03 -17.68
CA ARG A 254 49.68 -54.61 -18.82
C ARG A 254 48.14 -54.60 -18.82
N SER A 255 47.68 -53.86 -19.84
CA SER A 255 46.93 -54.33 -21.01
C SER A 255 45.40 -54.47 -20.96
N GLY A 256 44.80 -54.00 -22.07
CA GLY A 256 43.46 -54.35 -22.55
C GLY A 256 42.47 -53.20 -22.33
N GLY A 257 41.99 -52.46 -23.33
CA GLY A 257 41.82 -52.76 -24.75
C GLY A 257 40.40 -53.25 -25.01
N TYR A 258 39.73 -52.58 -25.96
CA TYR A 258 38.40 -52.83 -26.54
C TYR A 258 37.20 -52.39 -25.68
N GLY A 259 36.18 -51.72 -26.20
CA GLY A 259 35.88 -51.37 -27.58
C GLY A 259 34.52 -50.66 -27.61
N ARG A 260 34.38 -49.73 -28.56
CA ARG A 260 33.13 -49.07 -28.97
C ARG A 260 32.07 -50.08 -29.41
N ARG A 261 30.80 -49.66 -29.33
CA ARG A 261 29.78 -49.58 -30.41
C ARG A 261 28.57 -48.87 -29.78
N ASP A 262 28.29 -47.66 -30.25
CA ASP A 262 27.26 -47.31 -31.24
C ASP A 262 25.93 -47.02 -30.54
#